data_AF-A0A953EHN7-F1
#
_entry.id   AF-A0A953EHN7-F1
#
_cell.length_a   1.000
_cell.length_b   1.000
_cell.length_c   1.000
_cell.angle_alpha   90.00
_cell.angle_beta   90.00
_cell.angle_gamma   90.00
#
_symmetry.space_group_name_H-M   'P 1'
#
loop_
_entity.id
_entity.type
_entity.pdbx_description
1 polymer ?
#
loop_
_entity_poly.entity_id
_entity_poly.type
_entity_poly.pdbx_seq_one_letter_code
_entity_poly.pdbx_strand_id
1 'polypeptide(L)'
;MQDVEKRNMFSEFEKEKALAIVRIFETGRPKARYDALAVLNDGAGISYGIFQFTHRSGALGEVVKKYLEAGGNVGREVFEKRMAKLARTTRPTIEKLSVDMEFRRALIAAAKTEEMREAQRAVANERYVAPAEAFCKVNDFVTPLALAAVLDGQVHGSFRRIARLAQGGTEKPWITDYLRRRDAWLRGFARLRPTAYRTEFFLSEIAMKNWQLELPLLVNGCELRAEDIEEDREAADFPPANLPETTPEEPQIPAEDIPADEPRPSMLETAEAAFDRIDDVVAGIATRTDRAKSLWTTVAGTLWQTVWAVFAFLAGVPREIWIITALAAAILTAMYLYRQIALGKLREKKEVK
;
A
#
# COMPACT_ATOMS: atom_id res chain seq x y z
N MET A 1 -20.49 -31.33 24.07
CA MET A 1 -20.22 -29.90 24.31
C MET A 1 -19.65 -29.39 23.01
N GLN A 2 -20.52 -28.88 22.15
CA GLN A 2 -20.27 -28.62 20.73
C GLN A 2 -19.23 -27.52 20.54
N ASP A 3 -18.44 -27.70 19.48
CA ASP A 3 -17.45 -26.78 18.95
C ASP A 3 -17.88 -25.33 19.05
N VAL A 4 -17.11 -24.56 19.84
CA VAL A 4 -17.03 -23.12 19.65
C VAL A 4 -16.24 -22.93 18.36
N GLU A 5 -16.94 -23.01 17.22
CA GLU A 5 -16.41 -22.58 15.94
C GLU A 5 -15.74 -21.23 16.13
N LYS A 6 -14.43 -21.17 15.84
CA LYS A 6 -13.76 -19.90 15.61
C LYS A 6 -14.52 -19.20 14.49
N ARG A 7 -15.46 -18.32 14.84
CA ARG A 7 -16.16 -17.50 13.86
C ARG A 7 -15.12 -16.54 13.29
N ASN A 8 -14.53 -16.90 12.17
CA ASN A 8 -13.68 -16.01 11.39
C ASN A 8 -14.51 -14.77 11.06
N MET A 9 -13.91 -13.59 11.28
CA MET A 9 -14.60 -12.30 11.08
C MET A 9 -15.03 -12.11 9.62
N PHE A 10 -14.22 -12.62 8.69
CA PHE A 10 -14.47 -12.66 7.27
C PHE A 10 -14.40 -14.11 6.79
N SER A 11 -15.31 -14.46 5.88
CA SER A 11 -15.25 -15.71 5.12
C SER A 11 -14.05 -15.73 4.18
N GLU A 12 -13.58 -16.92 3.82
CA GLU A 12 -12.49 -17.07 2.83
C GLU A 12 -12.85 -16.44 1.48
N PHE A 13 -14.14 -16.49 1.09
CA PHE A 13 -14.62 -15.82 -0.11
C PHE A 13 -14.43 -14.30 -0.05
N GLU A 14 -14.69 -13.66 1.09
CA GLU A 14 -14.49 -12.21 1.26
C GLU A 14 -13.01 -11.82 1.24
N LYS A 15 -12.14 -12.68 1.77
CA LYS A 15 -10.68 -12.48 1.71
C LYS A 15 -10.17 -12.59 0.29
N GLU A 16 -10.59 -13.62 -0.44
CA GLU A 16 -10.20 -13.79 -1.85
C GLU A 16 -10.77 -12.68 -2.74
N LYS A 17 -12.00 -12.21 -2.47
CA LYS A 17 -12.55 -11.03 -3.13
C LYS A 17 -11.71 -9.77 -2.89
N ALA A 18 -11.27 -9.53 -1.66
CA ALA A 18 -10.38 -8.42 -1.33
C ALA A 18 -9.02 -8.55 -2.04
N LEU A 19 -8.46 -9.75 -2.07
CA LEU A 19 -7.21 -10.05 -2.79
C LEU A 19 -7.36 -9.83 -4.30
N ALA A 20 -8.47 -10.26 -4.90
CA ALA A 20 -8.75 -10.08 -6.32
C ALA A 20 -8.83 -8.59 -6.70
N ILE A 21 -9.49 -7.77 -5.88
CA ILE A 21 -9.54 -6.31 -6.07
C ILE A 21 -8.13 -5.72 -6.07
N VAL A 22 -7.29 -6.07 -5.08
CA VAL A 22 -5.90 -5.60 -5.01
C VAL A 22 -5.09 -6.08 -6.22
N ARG A 23 -5.25 -7.33 -6.65
CA ARG A 23 -4.58 -7.88 -7.83
C ARG A 23 -4.95 -7.13 -9.11
N ILE A 24 -6.21 -6.74 -9.27
CA ILE A 24 -6.66 -5.91 -10.38
C ILE A 24 -5.99 -4.52 -10.31
N PHE A 25 -5.82 -3.95 -9.13
CA PHE A 25 -5.08 -2.69 -8.99
C PHE A 25 -3.59 -2.81 -9.31
N GLU A 26 -2.95 -3.94 -9.00
CA GLU A 26 -1.53 -4.13 -9.31
C GLU A 26 -1.28 -4.47 -10.78
N THR A 27 -2.13 -5.30 -11.37
CA THR A 27 -1.83 -5.96 -12.66
C THR A 27 -2.87 -5.72 -13.75
N GLY A 28 -4.02 -5.13 -13.40
CA GLY A 28 -5.16 -4.98 -14.30
C GLY A 28 -5.89 -6.29 -14.60
N ARG A 29 -5.67 -7.34 -13.79
CA ARG A 29 -6.24 -8.68 -14.01
C ARG A 29 -6.77 -9.27 -12.70
N PRO A 30 -7.87 -10.04 -12.74
CA PRO A 30 -8.40 -10.71 -11.56
C PRO A 30 -7.58 -11.97 -11.23
N LYS A 31 -7.20 -12.75 -12.25
CA LYS A 31 -6.56 -14.06 -12.09
C LYS A 31 -5.15 -14.00 -11.50
N ALA A 32 -4.88 -14.90 -10.56
CA ALA A 32 -3.58 -15.07 -9.94
C ALA A 32 -2.51 -15.51 -10.95
N ARG A 33 -1.32 -14.91 -10.86
CA ARG A 33 -0.16 -15.32 -11.65
C ARG A 33 0.98 -15.78 -10.74
N TYR A 34 0.92 -17.05 -10.35
CA TYR A 34 1.95 -17.69 -9.52
C TYR A 34 3.33 -17.72 -10.18
N ASP A 35 3.37 -17.66 -11.51
CA ASP A 35 4.59 -17.72 -12.33
C ASP A 35 5.15 -16.34 -12.69
N ALA A 36 4.46 -15.25 -12.34
CA ALA A 36 4.89 -13.91 -12.71
C ALA A 36 6.26 -13.63 -12.11
N LEU A 37 7.23 -13.26 -12.94
CA LEU A 37 8.57 -12.93 -12.48
C LEU A 37 9.07 -11.70 -13.23
N ALA A 38 9.51 -10.70 -12.46
CA ALA A 38 10.10 -9.48 -12.99
C ALA A 38 11.40 -9.14 -12.23
N VAL A 39 12.31 -8.45 -12.91
CA VAL A 39 13.46 -7.79 -12.29
C VAL A 39 13.46 -6.36 -12.77
N LEU A 40 13.20 -5.43 -11.86
CA LEU A 40 13.08 -4.01 -12.16
C LEU A 40 14.31 -3.23 -11.69
N ASN A 41 14.51 -2.06 -12.28
CA ASN A 41 15.65 -1.17 -11.96
C ASN A 41 15.41 -0.30 -10.71
N ASP A 42 14.57 -0.75 -9.78
CA ASP A 42 14.27 -0.08 -8.49
C ASP A 42 15.14 -0.63 -7.32
N GLY A 43 15.94 -1.65 -7.61
CA GLY A 43 16.80 -2.35 -6.67
C GLY A 43 16.07 -3.34 -5.74
N ALA A 44 14.79 -3.63 -6.00
CA ALA A 44 14.02 -4.72 -5.42
C ALA A 44 14.68 -6.10 -5.64
N GLY A 45 15.29 -6.22 -6.81
CA GLY A 45 15.76 -7.46 -7.38
C GLY A 45 14.63 -8.25 -8.02
N ILE A 46 14.59 -9.56 -7.76
CA ILE A 46 13.52 -10.43 -8.25
C ILE A 46 12.22 -10.09 -7.53
N SER A 47 11.17 -9.84 -8.29
CA SER A 47 9.76 -9.79 -7.87
C SER A 47 9.03 -10.99 -8.46
N TYR A 48 8.30 -11.74 -7.64
CA TYR A 48 7.78 -13.06 -8.03
C TYR A 48 6.36 -13.33 -7.52
N GLY A 49 5.52 -13.96 -8.35
CA GLY A 49 4.27 -14.56 -7.94
C GLY A 49 3.09 -13.60 -7.77
N ILE A 50 2.05 -14.11 -7.11
CA ILE A 50 0.72 -13.49 -7.00
C ILE A 50 0.69 -12.12 -6.32
N PHE A 51 1.71 -11.82 -5.50
CA PHE A 51 1.87 -10.55 -4.78
C PHE A 51 3.18 -9.83 -5.12
N GLN A 52 3.87 -10.27 -6.18
CA GLN A 52 5.19 -9.73 -6.54
C GLN A 52 6.16 -9.76 -5.34
N PHE A 53 6.25 -10.91 -4.67
CA PHE A 53 7.16 -11.15 -3.55
C PHE A 53 8.60 -10.88 -3.97
N THR A 54 9.27 -10.00 -3.22
CA THR A 54 10.57 -9.52 -3.65
C THR A 54 11.72 -10.05 -2.81
N HIS A 55 12.91 -10.04 -3.41
CA HIS A 55 14.13 -10.35 -2.69
C HIS A 55 14.41 -9.32 -1.60
N ARG A 56 14.32 -8.02 -1.89
CA ARG A 56 14.67 -6.96 -0.93
C ARG A 56 13.78 -6.96 0.32
N SER A 57 12.47 -7.21 0.20
CA SER A 57 11.55 -7.27 1.35
C SER A 57 11.69 -8.54 2.20
N GLY A 58 12.49 -9.51 1.72
CA GLY A 58 12.60 -10.85 2.29
C GLY A 58 11.42 -11.77 1.98
N ALA A 59 10.33 -11.27 1.39
CA ALA A 59 9.12 -12.05 1.11
C ALA A 59 9.39 -13.23 0.16
N LEU A 60 10.23 -13.02 -0.87
CA LEU A 60 10.63 -14.11 -1.76
C LEU A 60 11.38 -15.22 -1.01
N GLY A 61 12.18 -14.84 -0.01
CA GLY A 61 12.88 -15.78 0.87
C GLY A 61 11.93 -16.64 1.67
N GLU A 62 10.87 -16.04 2.20
CA GLU A 62 9.83 -16.76 2.95
C GLU A 62 9.03 -17.70 2.06
N VAL A 63 8.68 -17.29 0.83
CA VAL A 63 7.97 -18.15 -0.14
C VAL A 63 8.81 -19.39 -0.45
N VAL A 64 10.08 -19.20 -0.83
CA VAL A 64 10.96 -20.32 -1.17
C VAL A 64 11.20 -21.21 0.05
N LYS A 65 11.33 -20.63 1.24
CA LYS A 65 11.47 -21.38 2.49
C LYS A 65 10.24 -22.28 2.72
N LYS A 66 9.03 -21.71 2.69
CA LYS A 66 7.79 -22.48 2.90
C LYS A 66 7.59 -23.56 1.85
N TYR A 67 7.92 -23.27 0.59
CA TYR A 67 7.89 -24.27 -0.48
C TYR A 67 8.79 -25.48 -0.19
N LEU A 68 10.02 -25.24 0.27
CA LEU A 68 10.96 -26.31 0.63
C LEU A 68 10.47 -27.11 1.86
N GLU A 69 9.92 -26.42 2.86
CA GLU A 69 9.33 -27.01 4.07
C GLU A 69 8.09 -27.87 3.75
N ALA A 70 7.30 -27.49 2.74
CA ALA A 70 6.16 -28.24 2.24
C ALA A 70 6.54 -29.47 1.39
N GLY A 71 7.83 -29.76 1.22
CA GLY A 71 8.28 -30.93 0.45
C GLY A 71 8.50 -30.65 -1.04
N GLY A 72 8.35 -29.41 -1.50
CA GLY A 72 8.52 -29.03 -2.91
C GLY A 72 9.85 -29.49 -3.52
N ASN A 73 9.78 -30.21 -4.65
CA ASN A 73 10.96 -30.86 -5.26
C ASN A 73 11.45 -30.19 -6.54
N VAL A 74 10.56 -29.55 -7.32
CA VAL A 74 10.95 -28.83 -8.54
C VAL A 74 11.87 -27.66 -8.17
N GLY A 75 13.10 -27.67 -8.71
CA GLY A 75 14.09 -26.63 -8.42
C GLY A 75 14.69 -26.67 -7.00
N ARG A 76 14.39 -27.69 -6.18
CA ARG A 76 14.83 -27.81 -4.79
C ARG A 76 16.33 -27.55 -4.60
N GLU A 77 17.18 -28.26 -5.34
CA GLU A 77 18.63 -28.09 -5.22
C GLU A 77 19.09 -26.66 -5.52
N VAL A 78 18.46 -26.00 -6.50
CA VAL A 78 18.76 -24.62 -6.86
C VAL A 78 18.39 -23.71 -5.69
N PHE A 79 17.19 -23.87 -5.14
CA PHE A 79 16.71 -23.11 -4.00
C PHE A 79 17.59 -23.29 -2.77
N GLU A 80 17.87 -24.52 -2.36
CA GLU A 80 18.73 -24.84 -1.21
C GLU A 80 20.13 -24.20 -1.34
N LYS A 81 20.75 -24.25 -2.53
CA LYS A 81 22.03 -23.59 -2.82
C LYS A 81 21.97 -22.06 -2.72
N ARG A 82 20.80 -21.45 -2.92
CA ARG A 82 20.60 -19.99 -2.92
C ARG A 82 19.96 -19.46 -1.63
N MET A 83 19.41 -20.30 -0.75
CA MET A 83 18.71 -19.87 0.47
C MET A 83 19.51 -18.88 1.32
N ALA A 84 20.79 -19.14 1.55
CA ALA A 84 21.64 -18.24 2.33
C ALA A 84 21.85 -16.86 1.68
N LYS A 85 21.81 -16.78 0.34
CA LYS A 85 21.86 -15.50 -0.40
C LYS A 85 20.49 -14.83 -0.42
N LEU A 86 19.43 -15.61 -0.56
CA LEU A 86 18.07 -15.10 -0.58
C LEU A 86 17.69 -14.47 0.77
N ALA A 87 18.17 -15.01 1.89
CA ALA A 87 18.03 -14.43 3.22
C ALA A 87 18.84 -13.12 3.44
N ARG A 88 19.77 -12.79 2.54
CA ARG A 88 20.60 -11.56 2.62
C ARG A 88 20.06 -10.50 1.68
N THR A 89 19.45 -9.46 2.23
CA THR A 89 18.83 -8.34 1.50
C THR A 89 19.81 -7.19 1.18
N THR A 90 21.13 -7.47 1.17
CA THR A 90 22.13 -6.46 0.82
C THR A 90 22.17 -6.25 -0.69
N ARG A 91 22.40 -5.00 -1.12
CA ARG A 91 22.42 -4.62 -2.54
C ARG A 91 23.29 -5.53 -3.43
N PRO A 92 24.56 -5.85 -3.08
CA PRO A 92 25.37 -6.74 -3.92
C PRO A 92 24.81 -8.16 -4.04
N THR A 93 24.14 -8.66 -2.99
CA THR A 93 23.52 -9.99 -3.01
C THR A 93 22.27 -9.99 -3.88
N ILE A 94 21.45 -8.94 -3.76
CA ILE A 94 20.27 -8.73 -4.58
C ILE A 94 20.65 -8.63 -6.06
N GLU A 95 21.64 -7.81 -6.42
CA GLU A 95 22.09 -7.67 -7.81
C GLU A 95 22.63 -9.00 -8.38
N LYS A 96 23.32 -9.80 -7.56
CA LYS A 96 23.86 -11.10 -7.98
C LYS A 96 22.77 -12.15 -8.18
N LEU A 97 21.82 -12.29 -7.25
CA LEU A 97 20.72 -13.24 -7.39
C LEU A 97 19.73 -12.78 -8.46
N SER A 98 19.55 -11.47 -8.54
CA SER A 98 19.27 -10.64 -9.71
C SER A 98 19.36 -11.42 -11.01
N VAL A 99 20.59 -11.59 -11.47
CA VAL A 99 20.96 -12.14 -12.77
C VAL A 99 21.09 -13.67 -12.82
N ASP A 100 20.78 -14.38 -11.73
CA ASP A 100 20.85 -15.85 -11.68
C ASP A 100 19.70 -16.49 -12.47
N MET A 101 19.94 -16.77 -13.75
CA MET A 101 18.95 -17.33 -14.66
C MET A 101 18.49 -18.74 -14.25
N GLU A 102 19.34 -19.53 -13.60
CA GLU A 102 18.97 -20.85 -13.09
C GLU A 102 17.93 -20.72 -11.98
N PHE A 103 18.16 -19.80 -11.04
CA PHE A 103 17.23 -19.50 -9.96
C PHE A 103 15.89 -18.97 -10.47
N ARG A 104 15.89 -18.04 -11.44
CA ARG A 104 14.65 -17.52 -12.05
C ARG A 104 13.84 -18.61 -12.74
N ARG A 105 14.49 -19.49 -13.51
CA ARG A 105 13.81 -20.61 -14.18
C ARG A 105 13.25 -21.61 -13.17
N ALA A 106 13.99 -21.88 -12.09
CA ALA A 106 13.52 -22.74 -11.01
C ALA A 106 12.24 -22.17 -10.35
N LEU A 107 12.17 -20.86 -10.09
CA LEU A 107 10.97 -20.19 -9.59
C LEU A 107 9.77 -20.39 -10.52
N ILE A 108 9.93 -20.07 -11.82
CA ILE A 108 8.84 -20.22 -12.81
C ILE A 108 8.40 -21.68 -12.95
N ALA A 109 9.33 -22.64 -12.91
CA ALA A 109 9.01 -24.06 -12.97
C ALA A 109 8.24 -24.51 -11.72
N ALA A 110 8.69 -24.10 -10.53
CA ALA A 110 8.05 -24.44 -9.26
C ALA A 110 6.64 -23.83 -9.15
N ALA A 111 6.37 -22.67 -9.76
CA ALA A 111 5.05 -22.03 -9.76
C ALA A 111 3.90 -22.92 -10.31
N LYS A 112 4.24 -23.98 -11.04
CA LYS A 112 3.29 -24.95 -11.57
C LYS A 112 2.88 -26.02 -10.56
N THR A 113 3.63 -26.18 -9.47
CA THR A 113 3.34 -27.18 -8.43
C THR A 113 2.42 -26.60 -7.37
N GLU A 114 1.67 -27.47 -6.70
CA GLU A 114 0.71 -27.03 -5.69
C GLU A 114 1.40 -26.47 -4.45
N GLU A 115 2.51 -27.08 -4.03
CA GLU A 115 3.27 -26.65 -2.85
C GLU A 115 3.79 -25.22 -3.01
N MET A 116 4.15 -24.80 -4.23
CA MET A 116 4.61 -23.43 -4.47
C MET A 116 3.43 -22.44 -4.47
N ARG A 117 2.26 -22.85 -4.96
CA ARG A 117 1.05 -22.03 -4.94
C ARG A 117 0.56 -21.83 -3.51
N GLU A 118 0.52 -22.90 -2.73
CA GLU A 118 0.23 -22.86 -1.29
C GLU A 118 1.24 -21.99 -0.54
N ALA A 119 2.54 -22.14 -0.80
CA ALA A 119 3.56 -21.32 -0.17
C ALA A 119 3.36 -19.83 -0.45
N GLN A 120 3.02 -19.47 -1.69
CA GLN A 120 2.68 -18.10 -2.06
C GLN A 120 1.43 -17.58 -1.34
N ARG A 121 0.34 -18.37 -1.32
CA ARG A 121 -0.90 -18.01 -0.59
C ARG A 121 -0.63 -17.84 0.90
N ALA A 122 0.14 -18.72 1.50
CA ALA A 122 0.51 -18.66 2.92
C ALA A 122 1.29 -17.38 3.25
N VAL A 123 2.30 -17.02 2.45
CA VAL A 123 3.05 -15.77 2.66
C VAL A 123 2.16 -14.55 2.41
N ALA A 124 1.31 -14.56 1.38
CA ALA A 124 0.35 -13.47 1.13
C ALA A 124 -0.59 -13.26 2.33
N ASN A 125 -1.11 -14.36 2.88
CA ASN A 125 -1.97 -14.34 4.04
C ASN A 125 -1.23 -13.77 5.27
N GLU A 126 -0.03 -14.28 5.57
CA GLU A 126 0.74 -13.86 6.74
C GLU A 126 1.20 -12.40 6.66
N ARG A 127 1.61 -11.93 5.48
CA ARG A 127 2.15 -10.58 5.30
C ARG A 127 1.10 -9.50 5.09
N TYR A 128 -0.04 -9.83 4.47
CA TYR A 128 -0.99 -8.82 4.01
C TYR A 128 -2.40 -9.05 4.54
N VAL A 129 -2.98 -10.25 4.37
CA VAL A 129 -4.39 -10.51 4.75
C VAL A 129 -4.57 -10.53 6.26
N ALA A 130 -3.82 -11.36 6.98
CA ALA A 130 -3.95 -11.50 8.43
C ALA A 130 -3.70 -10.18 9.18
N PRO A 131 -2.72 -9.33 8.79
CA PRO A 131 -2.60 -7.98 9.36
C PRO A 131 -3.79 -7.07 9.07
N ALA A 132 -4.41 -7.15 7.88
CA ALA A 132 -5.61 -6.40 7.57
C ALA A 132 -6.82 -6.89 8.38
N GLU A 133 -7.00 -8.21 8.51
CA GLU A 133 -8.03 -8.81 9.35
C GLU A 133 -7.85 -8.43 10.83
N ALA A 134 -6.62 -8.49 11.35
CA ALA A 134 -6.32 -8.11 12.72
C ALA A 134 -6.66 -6.64 12.99
N PHE A 135 -6.36 -5.75 12.04
CA PHE A 135 -6.76 -4.35 12.14
C PHE A 135 -8.28 -4.22 12.16
N CYS A 136 -8.99 -4.89 11.25
CA CYS A 136 -10.45 -4.84 11.20
C CYS A 136 -11.07 -5.36 12.51
N LYS A 137 -10.54 -6.47 13.04
CA LYS A 137 -10.99 -7.06 14.30
C LYS A 137 -10.81 -6.14 15.50
N VAL A 138 -9.66 -5.47 15.62
CA VAL A 138 -9.40 -4.53 16.73
C VAL A 138 -10.31 -3.30 16.67
N ASN A 139 -10.80 -2.94 15.48
CA ASN A 139 -11.66 -1.77 15.26
C ASN A 139 -13.13 -2.13 15.05
N ASP A 140 -13.53 -3.39 15.23
CA ASP A 140 -14.88 -3.91 14.97
C ASP A 140 -15.41 -3.61 13.55
N PHE A 141 -14.52 -3.65 12.54
CA PHE A 141 -14.88 -3.44 11.13
C PHE A 141 -15.27 -4.74 10.48
N VAL A 142 -16.56 -4.91 10.16
CA VAL A 142 -17.13 -6.19 9.74
C VAL A 142 -17.42 -6.26 8.23
N THR A 143 -17.22 -5.18 7.49
CA THR A 143 -17.58 -5.12 6.07
C THR A 143 -16.43 -5.57 5.16
N PRO A 144 -16.71 -6.34 4.10
CA PRO A 144 -15.73 -6.68 3.06
C PRO A 144 -15.04 -5.47 2.45
N LEU A 145 -15.76 -4.35 2.30
CA LEU A 145 -15.16 -3.09 1.81
C LEU A 145 -14.07 -2.58 2.75
N ALA A 146 -14.30 -2.63 4.07
CA ALA A 146 -13.28 -2.22 5.04
C ALA A 146 -12.04 -3.11 4.95
N LEU A 147 -12.21 -4.44 4.87
CA LEU A 147 -11.10 -5.38 4.68
C LEU A 147 -10.29 -5.04 3.42
N ALA A 148 -10.96 -4.89 2.28
CA ALA A 148 -10.30 -4.59 1.00
C ALA A 148 -9.59 -3.22 1.01
N ALA A 149 -10.19 -2.20 1.62
CA ALA A 149 -9.60 -0.86 1.73
C ALA A 149 -8.35 -0.86 2.63
N VAL A 150 -8.40 -1.59 3.75
CA VAL A 150 -7.25 -1.75 4.65
C VAL A 150 -6.13 -2.52 3.95
N LEU A 151 -6.47 -3.65 3.32
CA LEU A 151 -5.53 -4.49 2.59
C LEU A 151 -4.83 -3.73 1.45
N ASP A 152 -5.58 -3.04 0.57
CA ASP A 152 -4.99 -2.22 -0.50
C ASP A 152 -4.10 -1.12 0.06
N GLY A 153 -4.53 -0.48 1.15
CA GLY A 153 -3.72 0.52 1.85
C GLY A 153 -2.37 -0.04 2.31
N GLN A 154 -2.38 -1.26 2.85
CA GLN A 154 -1.19 -1.94 3.39
C GLN A 154 -0.26 -2.37 2.26
N VAL A 155 -0.80 -2.99 1.21
CA VAL A 155 -0.05 -3.41 0.02
C VAL A 155 0.58 -2.19 -0.69
N HIS A 156 -0.17 -1.09 -0.84
CA HIS A 156 0.39 0.16 -1.37
C HIS A 156 1.41 0.84 -0.41
N GLY A 157 1.54 0.38 0.84
CA GLY A 157 2.46 0.98 1.83
C GLY A 157 2.01 2.35 2.38
N SER A 158 0.75 2.72 2.17
CA SER A 158 0.21 4.04 2.58
C SER A 158 -0.64 3.98 3.87
N PHE A 159 -1.05 2.77 4.28
CA PHE A 159 -2.03 2.57 5.34
C PHE A 159 -1.67 3.26 6.65
N ARG A 160 -0.56 2.89 7.28
CA ARG A 160 -0.17 3.40 8.62
C ARG A 160 -0.09 4.94 8.66
N ARG A 161 0.42 5.56 7.58
CA ARG A 161 0.58 7.02 7.48
C ARG A 161 -0.75 7.75 7.51
N ILE A 162 -1.76 7.21 6.83
CA ILE A 162 -3.05 7.88 6.62
C ILE A 162 -4.07 7.43 7.67
N ALA A 163 -4.08 6.16 8.06
CA ALA A 163 -5.01 5.59 9.05
C ALA A 163 -4.96 6.35 10.39
N ARG A 164 -3.76 6.75 10.85
CA ARG A 164 -3.59 7.54 12.09
C ARG A 164 -4.25 8.93 12.05
N LEU A 165 -4.56 9.43 10.85
CA LEU A 165 -5.20 10.73 10.64
C LEU A 165 -6.70 10.59 10.43
N ALA A 166 -7.19 9.38 10.17
CA ALA A 166 -8.59 9.11 9.91
C ALA A 166 -9.43 9.27 11.19
N GLN A 167 -10.64 9.78 11.01
CA GLN A 167 -11.59 10.10 12.05
C GLN A 167 -12.93 9.42 11.75
N GLY A 168 -13.69 9.12 12.81
CA GLY A 168 -14.98 8.45 12.71
C GLY A 168 -15.11 7.44 13.84
N GLY A 169 -16.19 7.52 14.61
CA GLY A 169 -16.40 6.65 15.77
C GLY A 169 -16.92 5.25 15.43
N THR A 170 -17.24 4.99 14.16
CA THR A 170 -17.74 3.71 13.66
C THR A 170 -17.09 3.38 12.32
N GLU A 171 -17.16 2.12 11.93
CA GLU A 171 -16.54 1.58 10.71
C GLU A 171 -16.76 2.45 9.47
N LYS A 172 -18.02 2.66 9.07
CA LYS A 172 -18.35 3.31 7.79
C LYS A 172 -17.83 4.75 7.72
N PRO A 173 -18.07 5.63 8.72
CA PRO A 173 -17.46 6.95 8.77
C PRO A 173 -15.93 6.91 8.76
N TRP A 174 -15.32 6.02 9.55
CA TRP A 174 -13.86 5.95 9.65
C TRP A 174 -13.21 5.53 8.33
N ILE A 175 -13.72 4.48 7.69
CA ILE A 175 -13.21 3.99 6.39
C ILE A 175 -13.41 5.04 5.30
N THR A 176 -14.57 5.72 5.30
CA THR A 176 -14.83 6.81 4.35
C THR A 176 -13.81 7.95 4.52
N ASP A 177 -13.52 8.36 5.77
CA ASP A 177 -12.55 9.42 6.03
C ASP A 177 -11.11 8.99 5.69
N TYR A 178 -10.73 7.76 6.03
CA TYR A 178 -9.46 7.15 5.62
C TYR A 178 -9.27 7.21 4.10
N LEU A 179 -10.27 6.74 3.34
CA LEU A 179 -10.20 6.72 1.88
C LEU A 179 -10.15 8.12 1.27
N ARG A 180 -10.91 9.09 1.79
CA ARG A 180 -10.84 10.49 1.33
C ARG A 180 -9.49 11.13 1.57
N ARG A 181 -8.89 10.88 2.74
CA ARG A 181 -7.55 11.38 3.06
C ARG A 181 -6.49 10.74 2.19
N ARG A 182 -6.61 9.43 1.93
CA ARG A 182 -5.71 8.71 1.04
C ARG A 182 -5.84 9.20 -0.39
N ASP A 183 -7.05 9.41 -0.89
CA ASP A 183 -7.31 9.96 -2.22
C ASP A 183 -6.68 11.35 -2.39
N ALA A 184 -6.92 12.26 -1.43
CA ALA A 184 -6.32 13.58 -1.43
C ALA A 184 -4.78 13.52 -1.39
N TRP A 185 -4.22 12.59 -0.62
CA TRP A 185 -2.77 12.35 -0.58
C TRP A 185 -2.23 11.83 -1.93
N LEU A 186 -2.85 10.81 -2.52
CA LEU A 186 -2.45 10.26 -3.82
C LEU A 186 -2.48 11.34 -4.91
N ARG A 187 -3.55 12.14 -4.96
CA ARG A 187 -3.67 13.25 -5.92
C ARG A 187 -2.66 14.38 -5.68
N GLY A 188 -2.26 14.58 -4.43
CA GLY A 188 -1.31 15.61 -4.03
C GLY A 188 0.08 15.45 -4.66
N PHE A 189 0.50 14.24 -5.01
CA PHE A 189 1.83 13.97 -5.56
C PHE A 189 1.77 13.49 -7.01
N ALA A 190 2.47 14.18 -7.92
CA ALA A 190 2.43 13.87 -9.36
C ALA A 190 2.72 12.39 -9.68
N ARG A 191 3.70 11.77 -8.98
CA ARG A 191 4.05 10.35 -9.16
C ARG A 191 3.00 9.36 -8.65
N LEU A 192 2.12 9.78 -7.76
CA LEU A 192 1.09 8.93 -7.13
C LEU A 192 -0.30 9.16 -7.72
N ARG A 193 -0.53 10.31 -8.39
CA ARG A 193 -1.80 10.60 -9.08
C ARG A 193 -2.31 9.45 -9.94
N PRO A 194 -1.47 8.73 -10.72
CA PRO A 194 -1.96 7.62 -11.53
C PRO A 194 -2.56 6.47 -10.72
N THR A 195 -2.38 6.41 -9.40
CA THR A 195 -2.91 5.34 -8.53
C THR A 195 -4.18 5.74 -7.79
N ALA A 196 -4.67 6.97 -7.99
CA ALA A 196 -5.88 7.47 -7.34
C ALA A 196 -7.13 6.66 -7.70
N TYR A 197 -7.14 5.94 -8.84
CA TYR A 197 -8.25 5.05 -9.22
C TYR A 197 -8.58 4.01 -8.14
N ARG A 198 -7.60 3.64 -7.30
CA ARG A 198 -7.80 2.69 -6.18
C ARG A 198 -8.78 3.23 -5.15
N THR A 199 -8.57 4.47 -4.71
CA THR A 199 -9.47 5.12 -3.76
C THR A 199 -10.76 5.58 -4.41
N GLU A 200 -10.73 5.97 -5.69
CA GLU A 200 -11.94 6.26 -6.47
C GLU A 200 -12.89 5.08 -6.48
N PHE A 201 -12.40 3.86 -6.74
CA PHE A 201 -13.18 2.63 -6.69
C PHE A 201 -13.88 2.45 -5.34
N PHE A 202 -13.15 2.49 -4.22
CA PHE A 202 -13.79 2.29 -2.92
C PHE A 202 -14.78 3.41 -2.58
N LEU A 203 -14.48 4.65 -2.96
CA LEU A 203 -15.38 5.78 -2.75
C LEU A 203 -16.65 5.67 -3.61
N SER A 204 -16.57 5.11 -4.83
CA SER A 204 -17.75 4.83 -5.64
C SER A 204 -18.60 3.72 -5.05
N GLU A 205 -17.99 2.63 -4.56
CA GLU A 205 -18.74 1.56 -3.86
C GLU A 205 -19.44 2.08 -2.61
N ILE A 206 -18.78 2.96 -1.84
CA ILE A 206 -19.41 3.65 -0.69
C ILE A 206 -20.59 4.50 -1.13
N ALA A 207 -20.46 5.27 -2.22
CA ALA A 207 -21.53 6.11 -2.75
C ALA A 207 -22.75 5.28 -3.20
N MET A 208 -22.51 4.09 -3.75
CA MET A 208 -23.54 3.10 -4.10
C MET A 208 -24.06 2.29 -2.90
N LYS A 209 -23.53 2.54 -1.69
CA LYS A 209 -23.81 1.78 -0.46
C LYS A 209 -23.44 0.30 -0.54
N ASN A 210 -22.55 -0.08 -1.46
CA ASN A 210 -22.07 -1.45 -1.66
C ASN A 210 -20.96 -1.82 -0.66
N TRP A 211 -21.29 -1.77 0.64
CA TRP A 211 -20.33 -2.10 1.70
C TRP A 211 -19.92 -3.58 1.74
N GLN A 212 -20.76 -4.45 1.17
CA GLN A 212 -20.51 -5.89 1.08
C GLN A 212 -19.68 -6.27 -0.14
N LEU A 213 -19.39 -5.32 -1.04
CA LEU A 213 -18.73 -5.58 -2.31
C LEU A 213 -19.47 -6.68 -3.09
N GLU A 214 -20.79 -6.54 -3.20
CA GLU A 214 -21.64 -7.45 -3.97
C GLU A 214 -21.16 -7.49 -5.43
N LEU A 215 -21.04 -8.69 -5.99
CA LEU A 215 -20.59 -8.93 -7.35
C LEU A 215 -21.75 -8.80 -8.35
N PRO A 216 -21.50 -8.45 -9.62
CA PRO A 216 -20.19 -8.13 -10.20
C PRO A 216 -19.69 -6.74 -9.81
N LEU A 217 -18.37 -6.57 -9.77
CA LEU A 217 -17.71 -5.29 -9.48
C LEU A 217 -16.92 -4.81 -10.69
N LEU A 218 -17.01 -3.52 -11.02
CA LEU A 218 -16.16 -2.91 -12.04
C LEU A 218 -14.91 -2.31 -11.38
N VAL A 219 -13.84 -3.08 -11.29
CA VAL A 219 -12.58 -2.69 -10.65
C VAL A 219 -11.60 -2.22 -11.71
N ASN A 220 -11.31 -0.92 -11.77
CA ASN A 220 -10.34 -0.34 -12.72
C ASN A 220 -10.56 -0.79 -14.20
N GLY A 221 -11.83 -0.83 -14.63
CA GLY A 221 -12.21 -1.27 -15.98
C GLY A 221 -12.27 -2.79 -16.19
N CYS A 222 -11.92 -3.60 -15.19
CA CYS A 222 -12.09 -5.03 -15.19
C CYS A 222 -13.37 -5.41 -14.44
N GLU A 223 -14.23 -6.22 -15.06
CA GLU A 223 -15.36 -6.82 -14.37
C GLU A 223 -14.86 -8.01 -13.54
N LEU A 224 -15.09 -7.99 -12.24
CA LEU A 224 -14.80 -9.07 -11.31
C LEU A 224 -16.12 -9.79 -10.99
N ARG A 225 -16.14 -11.10 -11.24
CA ARG A 225 -17.31 -11.97 -11.03
C ARG A 225 -17.01 -13.04 -9.99
N ALA A 226 -18.02 -13.84 -9.62
CA ALA A 226 -17.85 -14.89 -8.60
C ALA A 226 -16.93 -16.02 -9.09
N GLU A 227 -17.02 -16.34 -10.38
CA GLU A 227 -16.25 -17.39 -11.04
C GLU A 227 -14.74 -17.08 -11.02
N ASP A 228 -14.37 -15.79 -11.12
CA ASP A 228 -12.98 -15.33 -11.03
C ASP A 228 -12.36 -15.57 -9.64
N ILE A 229 -13.19 -15.74 -8.62
CA ILE A 229 -12.77 -16.01 -7.23
C ILE A 229 -12.77 -17.52 -6.98
N GLU A 230 -13.74 -18.26 -7.54
CA GLU A 230 -13.88 -19.70 -7.36
C GLU A 230 -12.81 -20.51 -8.09
N GLU A 231 -12.40 -20.13 -9.31
CA GLU A 231 -11.32 -20.84 -10.03
C GLU A 231 -9.97 -20.80 -9.27
N ASP A 232 -9.69 -19.71 -8.54
CA ASP A 232 -8.51 -19.62 -7.67
C ASP A 232 -8.64 -20.51 -6.42
N ARG A 233 -9.86 -20.79 -5.95
CA ARG A 233 -10.16 -21.72 -4.84
C ARG A 233 -10.14 -23.18 -5.27
N GLU A 234 -10.65 -23.51 -6.46
CA GLU A 234 -10.57 -24.88 -7.01
C GLU A 234 -9.12 -25.31 -7.26
N ALA A 235 -8.24 -24.36 -7.61
CA ALA A 235 -6.80 -24.60 -7.64
C ALA A 235 -6.17 -24.77 -6.24
N ALA A 236 -6.86 -24.42 -5.16
CA ALA A 236 -6.39 -24.51 -3.77
C ALA A 236 -7.00 -25.69 -2.98
N ASP A 237 -8.12 -26.25 -3.42
CA ASP A 237 -8.86 -27.33 -2.73
C ASP A 237 -8.56 -28.75 -3.29
N PHE A 238 -7.48 -28.93 -4.06
CA PHE A 238 -7.13 -30.22 -4.65
C PHE A 238 -6.22 -31.07 -3.74
N PRO A 239 -6.73 -32.20 -3.23
CA PRO A 239 -5.96 -33.44 -3.33
C PRO A 239 -6.83 -34.58 -3.87
N PRO A 240 -6.40 -35.40 -4.84
CA PRO A 240 -6.90 -36.76 -4.92
C PRO A 240 -6.12 -37.59 -3.90
N ALA A 241 -6.81 -38.01 -2.84
CA ALA A 241 -6.42 -39.21 -2.13
C ALA A 241 -6.48 -40.37 -3.14
N ASN A 242 -5.31 -40.91 -3.48
CA ASN A 242 -5.03 -41.92 -4.51
C ASN A 242 -4.78 -41.36 -5.91
N LEU A 243 -3.49 -41.19 -6.23
CA LEU A 243 -3.01 -41.04 -7.60
C LEU A 243 -2.93 -42.44 -8.25
N PRO A 244 -3.65 -42.72 -9.35
CA PRO A 244 -3.22 -43.74 -10.28
C PRO A 244 -2.05 -43.18 -11.11
N GLU A 245 -0.97 -43.97 -11.21
CA GLU A 245 0.12 -43.68 -12.14
C GLU A 245 -0.41 -43.69 -13.58
N THR A 246 -0.26 -42.59 -14.31
CA THR A 246 -0.43 -42.60 -15.78
C THR A 246 0.59 -41.70 -16.49
N THR A 247 1.50 -42.39 -17.18
CA THR A 247 2.18 -42.18 -18.47
C THR A 247 2.11 -40.82 -19.19
N PRO A 248 3.22 -40.39 -19.84
CA PRO A 248 3.32 -39.10 -20.52
C PRO A 248 2.90 -39.19 -22.00
N GLU A 249 1.77 -38.61 -22.36
CA GLU A 249 1.55 -38.18 -23.74
C GLU A 249 0.42 -37.13 -23.82
N GLU A 250 0.77 -35.87 -24.05
CA GLU A 250 -0.15 -34.90 -24.66
C GLU A 250 0.62 -33.83 -25.48
N PRO A 251 -0.04 -33.26 -26.51
CA PRO A 251 0.61 -32.72 -27.71
C PRO A 251 1.05 -31.27 -27.56
N GLN A 252 2.18 -30.93 -28.19
CA GLN A 252 2.69 -29.56 -28.24
C GLN A 252 1.92 -28.71 -29.26
N ILE A 253 1.36 -27.58 -28.81
CA ILE A 253 0.82 -26.53 -29.67
C ILE A 253 1.96 -25.53 -30.00
N PRO A 254 2.16 -25.13 -31.27
CA PRO A 254 3.26 -24.24 -31.67
C PRO A 254 3.15 -22.84 -31.07
N ALA A 255 4.29 -22.31 -30.64
CA ALA A 255 4.45 -20.94 -30.16
C ALA A 255 4.63 -20.01 -31.36
N GLU A 256 3.64 -19.16 -31.65
CA GLU A 256 3.82 -17.98 -32.48
C GLU A 256 2.87 -16.85 -32.04
N ASP A 257 3.46 -15.66 -31.93
CA ASP A 257 2.90 -14.31 -31.77
C ASP A 257 2.24 -13.89 -30.44
N ILE A 258 3.10 -13.50 -29.47
CA ILE A 258 2.75 -12.48 -28.46
C ILE A 258 3.70 -11.28 -28.66
N PRO A 259 3.18 -10.07 -29.04
CA PRO A 259 4.01 -8.89 -29.22
C PRO A 259 4.70 -8.48 -27.91
N ALA A 260 6.00 -8.22 -28.01
CA ALA A 260 6.78 -7.56 -26.98
C ALA A 260 6.44 -6.06 -26.91
N ASP A 261 6.69 -5.50 -25.72
CA ASP A 261 6.87 -4.08 -25.39
C ASP A 261 5.67 -3.35 -24.74
N GLU A 262 5.74 -3.18 -23.41
CA GLU A 262 5.67 -1.86 -22.75
C GLU A 262 6.08 -2.01 -21.25
N PRO A 263 7.00 -1.16 -20.73
CA PRO A 263 7.52 -1.28 -19.38
C PRO A 263 6.52 -0.73 -18.34
N ARG A 264 5.96 -1.63 -17.52
CA ARG A 264 5.15 -1.26 -16.35
C ARG A 264 6.02 -1.13 -15.09
N PRO A 265 6.03 0.03 -14.39
CA PRO A 265 6.76 0.16 -13.14
C PRO A 265 6.01 -0.57 -12.01
N SER A 266 6.61 -1.58 -11.37
CA SER A 266 6.10 -2.06 -10.07
C SER A 266 6.44 -1.02 -9.00
N MET A 267 5.42 -0.59 -8.26
CA MET A 267 5.53 0.48 -7.25
C MET A 267 5.79 -0.02 -5.82
N LEU A 268 5.93 -1.32 -5.62
CA LEU A 268 5.87 -1.94 -4.29
C LEU A 268 7.17 -1.79 -3.47
N GLU A 269 8.33 -1.54 -4.10
CA GLU A 269 9.62 -1.75 -3.44
C GLU A 269 10.44 -0.49 -3.18
N THR A 270 10.16 0.57 -3.94
CA THR A 270 10.84 1.87 -3.76
C THR A 270 10.28 2.62 -2.55
N ALA A 271 9.18 2.16 -1.94
CA ALA A 271 8.46 2.86 -0.89
C ALA A 271 8.72 2.35 0.55
N GLU A 272 9.33 1.19 0.76
CA GLU A 272 9.63 0.72 2.13
C GLU A 272 11.11 0.93 2.46
N ALA A 273 12.03 0.41 1.63
CA ALA A 273 13.47 0.52 1.89
C ALA A 273 14.08 1.91 1.63
N ALA A 274 13.37 2.78 0.91
CA ALA A 274 13.72 4.20 0.81
C ALA A 274 13.14 5.01 1.97
N PHE A 275 12.03 4.57 2.58
CA PHE A 275 11.36 5.34 3.63
C PHE A 275 11.94 5.08 5.02
N ASP A 276 12.41 3.88 5.37
CA ASP A 276 13.13 3.68 6.64
C ASP A 276 14.44 4.49 6.69
N ARG A 277 15.15 4.58 5.56
CA ARG A 277 16.35 5.45 5.43
C ARG A 277 16.00 6.94 5.40
N ILE A 278 14.81 7.32 4.96
CA ILE A 278 14.33 8.69 4.99
C ILE A 278 13.81 9.03 6.39
N ASP A 279 13.20 8.14 7.15
CA ASP A 279 12.68 8.42 8.49
C ASP A 279 13.82 8.61 9.52
N ASP A 280 14.93 7.87 9.41
CA ASP A 280 16.14 8.13 10.24
C ASP A 280 16.80 9.47 9.87
N VAL A 281 16.84 9.81 8.58
CA VAL A 281 17.39 11.08 8.09
C VAL A 281 16.44 12.25 8.35
N VAL A 282 15.12 12.05 8.31
CA VAL A 282 14.08 13.04 8.57
C VAL A 282 13.88 13.25 10.06
N ALA A 283 14.08 12.26 10.93
CA ALA A 283 14.17 12.50 12.38
C ALA A 283 15.41 13.35 12.73
N GLY A 284 16.54 13.08 12.07
CA GLY A 284 17.77 13.90 12.18
C GLY A 284 17.67 15.29 11.52
N ILE A 285 16.86 15.44 10.46
CA ILE A 285 16.65 16.71 9.75
C ILE A 285 15.51 17.51 10.37
N ALA A 286 14.46 16.91 10.92
CA ALA A 286 13.34 17.61 11.58
C ALA A 286 13.83 18.36 12.83
N THR A 287 14.74 17.76 13.60
CA THR A 287 15.40 18.41 14.74
C THR A 287 16.31 19.58 14.32
N ARG A 288 16.86 19.57 13.09
CA ARG A 288 17.62 20.71 12.52
C ARG A 288 16.74 21.74 11.79
N THR A 289 15.66 21.31 11.16
CA THR A 289 14.77 22.13 10.32
C THR A 289 13.79 22.91 11.17
N ASP A 290 13.38 22.43 12.34
CA ASP A 290 12.58 23.24 13.27
C ASP A 290 13.38 24.41 13.84
N ARG A 291 14.69 24.24 14.07
CA ARG A 291 15.59 25.34 14.44
C ARG A 291 15.79 26.33 13.28
N ALA A 292 15.81 25.86 12.03
CA ALA A 292 15.96 26.70 10.84
C ALA A 292 14.66 27.40 10.40
N LYS A 293 13.49 26.77 10.54
CA LYS A 293 12.17 27.35 10.23
C LYS A 293 11.82 28.49 11.18
N SER A 294 12.16 28.37 12.46
CA SER A 294 11.98 29.46 13.45
C SER A 294 12.78 30.72 13.10
N LEU A 295 13.96 30.57 12.49
CA LEU A 295 14.78 31.69 12.02
C LEU A 295 14.28 32.23 10.67
N TRP A 296 13.90 31.36 9.74
CA TRP A 296 13.41 31.75 8.41
C TRP A 296 12.05 32.46 8.42
N THR A 297 11.10 32.07 9.30
CA THR A 297 9.81 32.76 9.40
C THR A 297 9.94 34.19 9.94
N THR A 298 10.96 34.44 10.75
CA THR A 298 11.22 35.76 11.34
C THR A 298 11.94 36.68 10.34
N VAL A 299 12.89 36.14 9.56
CA VAL A 299 13.68 36.90 8.58
C VAL A 299 12.94 37.11 7.25
N ALA A 300 12.18 36.12 6.76
CA ALA A 300 11.38 36.27 5.55
C ALA A 300 10.17 37.21 5.76
N GLY A 301 9.60 37.23 6.96
CA GLY A 301 8.52 38.16 7.32
C GLY A 301 8.97 39.62 7.28
N THR A 302 10.19 39.92 7.75
CA THR A 302 10.75 41.28 7.72
C THR A 302 11.20 41.70 6.31
N LEU A 303 11.80 40.79 5.54
CA LEU A 303 12.17 41.06 4.13
C LEU A 303 10.94 41.30 3.25
N TRP A 304 9.87 40.54 3.43
CA TRP A 304 8.63 40.71 2.67
C TRP A 304 7.90 42.02 3.00
N GLN A 305 7.91 42.45 4.27
CA GLN A 305 7.37 43.76 4.65
C GLN A 305 8.18 44.93 4.08
N THR A 306 9.50 44.77 3.95
CA THR A 306 10.37 45.79 3.35
C THR A 306 10.12 45.95 1.85
N VAL A 307 9.87 44.84 1.14
CA VAL A 307 9.53 44.84 -0.29
C VAL A 307 8.21 45.57 -0.56
N TRP A 308 7.17 45.33 0.24
CA TRP A 308 5.90 46.04 0.11
C TRP A 308 5.99 47.53 0.46
N ALA A 309 6.81 47.89 1.45
CA ALA A 309 7.06 49.29 1.79
C ALA A 309 7.74 50.06 0.64
N VAL A 310 8.73 49.45 -0.02
CA VAL A 310 9.41 50.04 -1.18
C VAL A 310 8.46 50.13 -2.39
N PHE A 311 7.65 49.10 -2.63
CA PHE A 311 6.71 49.10 -3.76
C PHE A 311 5.60 50.15 -3.61
N ALA A 312 5.05 50.31 -2.41
CA ALA A 312 4.03 51.31 -2.14
C ALA A 312 4.60 52.75 -2.06
N PHE A 313 5.89 52.93 -1.74
CA PHE A 313 6.59 54.21 -1.88
C PHE A 313 6.78 54.60 -3.35
N LEU A 314 7.18 53.64 -4.20
CA LEU A 314 7.33 53.87 -5.65
C LEU A 314 5.99 54.08 -6.37
N ALA A 315 4.89 53.52 -5.85
CA ALA A 315 3.56 53.69 -6.39
C ALA A 315 2.84 55.00 -5.96
N GLY A 316 3.51 55.87 -5.19
CA GLY A 316 2.99 57.20 -4.83
C GLY A 316 1.76 57.18 -3.92
N VAL A 317 1.60 56.13 -3.10
CA VAL A 317 0.40 55.93 -2.27
C VAL A 317 0.30 57.06 -1.21
N PRO A 318 -0.84 57.77 -1.11
CA PRO A 318 -1.04 58.85 -0.14
C PRO A 318 -0.80 58.42 1.32
N ARG A 319 -0.23 59.31 2.14
CA ARG A 319 0.13 59.03 3.55
C ARG A 319 -1.07 58.62 4.40
N GLU A 320 -2.26 59.06 4.03
CA GLU A 320 -3.53 58.76 4.68
C GLU A 320 -3.85 57.26 4.61
N ILE A 321 -3.54 56.60 3.48
CA ILE A 321 -3.78 55.16 3.29
C ILE A 321 -2.85 54.34 4.18
N TRP A 322 -1.61 54.80 4.40
CA TRP A 322 -0.68 54.18 5.33
C TRP A 322 -1.15 54.24 6.78
N ILE A 323 -1.66 55.40 7.21
CA ILE A 323 -2.20 55.58 8.56
C ILE A 323 -3.42 54.68 8.76
N ILE A 324 -4.34 54.63 7.80
CA ILE A 324 -5.54 53.77 7.86
C ILE A 324 -5.15 52.29 7.92
N THR A 325 -4.19 51.87 7.10
CA THR A 325 -3.73 50.47 7.04
C THR A 325 -3.03 50.07 8.35
N ALA A 326 -2.17 50.95 8.89
CA ALA A 326 -1.50 50.73 10.17
C ALA A 326 -2.52 50.66 11.33
N LEU A 327 -3.55 51.52 11.31
CA LEU A 327 -4.62 51.50 12.31
C LEU A 327 -5.43 50.19 12.23
N ALA A 328 -5.79 49.76 11.03
CA ALA A 328 -6.51 48.50 10.81
C ALA A 328 -5.70 47.28 11.27
N ALA A 329 -4.39 47.25 10.96
CA ALA A 329 -3.50 46.20 11.42
C ALA A 329 -3.35 46.19 12.95
N ALA A 330 -3.25 47.36 13.60
CA ALA A 330 -3.19 47.48 15.05
C ALA A 330 -4.49 46.97 15.71
N ILE A 331 -5.65 47.31 15.15
CA ILE A 331 -6.97 46.84 15.63
C ILE A 331 -7.08 45.32 15.50
N LEU A 332 -6.72 44.75 14.34
CA LEU A 332 -6.76 43.30 14.13
C LEU A 332 -5.82 42.55 15.08
N THR A 333 -4.64 43.12 15.33
CA THR A 333 -3.66 42.55 16.27
C THR A 333 -4.20 42.58 17.71
N ALA A 334 -4.81 43.69 18.13
CA ALA A 334 -5.45 43.81 19.43
C ALA A 334 -6.62 42.81 19.59
N MET A 335 -7.45 42.63 18.55
CA MET A 335 -8.52 41.64 18.54
C MET A 335 -7.99 40.20 18.65
N TYR A 336 -6.91 39.88 17.92
CA TYR A 336 -6.26 38.58 17.99
C TYR A 336 -5.72 38.29 19.39
N LEU A 337 -5.00 39.24 19.99
CA LEU A 337 -4.47 39.12 21.35
C LEU A 337 -5.59 38.98 22.39
N TYR A 338 -6.66 39.78 22.27
CA TYR A 338 -7.82 39.65 23.13
C TYR A 338 -8.46 38.26 23.04
N ARG A 339 -8.59 37.71 21.82
CA ARG A 339 -9.12 36.37 21.59
C ARG A 339 -8.23 35.27 22.20
N GLN A 340 -6.91 35.41 22.10
CA GLN A 340 -5.96 34.46 22.70
C GLN A 340 -6.03 34.49 24.24
N ILE A 341 -6.09 35.69 24.85
CA ILE A 341 -6.23 35.84 26.30
C ILE A 341 -7.58 35.30 26.78
N ALA A 342 -8.67 35.54 26.04
CA ALA A 342 -10.00 35.03 26.36
C ALA A 342 -10.06 33.49 26.30
N LEU A 343 -9.46 32.89 25.27
CA LEU A 343 -9.34 31.43 25.14
C LEU A 343 -8.44 30.81 26.23
N GLY A 344 -7.38 31.50 26.64
CA GLY A 344 -6.53 31.11 27.76
C GLY A 344 -7.30 31.04 29.08
N LYS A 345 -8.06 32.10 29.41
CA LYS A 345 -8.90 32.15 30.62
C LYS A 345 -10.01 31.08 30.63
N LEU A 346 -10.52 30.69 29.47
CA LEU A 346 -11.52 29.62 29.34
C LEU A 346 -10.90 28.22 29.54
N ARG A 347 -9.63 28.03 29.18
CA ARG A 347 -8.89 26.78 29.46
C ARG A 347 -8.58 26.65 30.94
N GLU A 348 -8.09 27.71 31.58
CA GLU A 348 -7.81 27.72 33.02
C GLU A 348 -9.07 27.45 33.86
N LYS A 349 -10.23 28.01 33.48
CA LYS A 349 -11.52 27.71 34.16
C LYS A 349 -12.01 26.27 33.99
N LYS A 350 -11.53 25.54 32.98
CA LYS A 350 -11.95 24.17 32.68
C LYS A 350 -11.07 23.13 33.37
N GLU A 351 -9.88 23.52 33.82
CA GLU A 351 -8.95 22.68 34.58
C GLU A 351 -9.14 22.78 36.11
N VAL A 352 -9.92 23.75 36.60
CA VAL A 352 -10.22 23.97 38.04
C VAL A 352 -11.60 23.40 38.44
N LYS A 353 -12.25 22.62 37.56
CA LYS A 353 -13.48 21.86 37.84
C LYS A 353 -13.21 20.38 37.61
#